data_AF-A0A4U9D9Z8-F1
#
_entry.id   AF-A0A4U9D9Z8-F1
#
_cell.length_a   1.000
_cell.length_b   1.000
_cell.length_c   1.000
_cell.angle_alpha   90.00
_cell.angle_beta   90.00
_cell.angle_gamma   90.00
#
_symmetry.space_group_name_H-M   'P 1'
#
loop_
_entity.id
_entity.type
_entity.pdbx_description
1 polymer ?
#
loop_
_entity_poly.entity_id
_entity_poly.type
_entity_poly.pdbx_seq_one_letter_code
_entity_poly.pdbx_strand_id
1 'polypeptide(L)'
;MRICLKFYIAWSISRIRCRSDSPEPDVSVPELAYKVPFPRLEIVLDGELKERGLPLSDSQLTLSQVLYVQAGKWTLPEWTGPASTLSILFGRQKLGFCIQRWDGKQLHTEKQNVARLGPRVGSYLLLALNEICLQPDPVTARLVVSALLNHCLEQLVGP
;
A
#
# COMPACT_ATOMS: atom_id res chain seq x y z
N MET A 1 12.26 -12.89 -8.40
CA MET A 1 11.56 -11.67 -7.92
C MET A 1 11.57 -10.48 -8.89
N ARG A 2 12.58 -10.32 -9.77
CA ARG A 2 12.72 -9.12 -10.65
C ARG A 2 11.78 -9.02 -11.86
N ILE A 3 11.22 -10.13 -12.36
CA ILE A 3 10.39 -10.15 -13.59
C ILE A 3 8.88 -10.15 -13.28
N CYS A 4 8.43 -10.73 -12.17
CA CYS A 4 7.00 -10.77 -11.80
C CYS A 4 6.40 -9.38 -11.50
N LEU A 5 7.20 -8.43 -10.97
CA LEU A 5 6.71 -7.09 -10.67
C LEU A 5 6.43 -6.25 -11.93
N LYS A 6 7.11 -6.56 -13.06
CA LYS A 6 7.10 -5.75 -14.29
C LYS A 6 5.80 -5.82 -15.09
N PHE A 7 5.09 -6.94 -15.05
CA PHE A 7 3.94 -7.15 -15.96
C PHE A 7 2.59 -7.35 -15.27
N TYR A 8 2.54 -7.86 -14.03
CA TYR A 8 1.26 -8.25 -13.43
C TYR A 8 0.61 -7.13 -12.61
N ILE A 9 1.35 -6.44 -11.74
CA ILE A 9 0.72 -5.56 -10.74
C ILE A 9 0.20 -4.26 -11.36
N ALA A 10 0.97 -3.59 -12.22
CA ALA A 10 0.56 -2.27 -12.76
C ALA A 10 -0.68 -2.31 -13.67
N TRP A 11 -0.99 -3.46 -14.29
CA TRP A 11 -2.16 -3.65 -15.15
C TRP A 11 -3.29 -4.45 -14.50
N SER A 12 -3.05 -5.12 -13.37
CA SER A 12 -4.05 -5.93 -12.66
C SER A 12 -4.70 -5.20 -11.48
N ILE A 13 -4.29 -3.96 -11.13
CA ILE A 13 -4.94 -3.21 -10.04
C ILE A 13 -6.44 -3.11 -10.32
N SER A 14 -7.22 -3.79 -9.48
CA SER A 14 -8.66 -3.92 -9.63
C SER A 14 -9.38 -2.79 -8.89
N ARG A 15 -8.92 -2.48 -7.67
CA ARG A 15 -9.52 -1.46 -6.81
C ARG A 15 -8.48 -0.84 -5.89
N ILE A 16 -8.66 0.45 -5.60
CA ILE A 16 -7.87 1.18 -4.61
C ILE A 16 -8.80 1.62 -3.49
N ARG A 17 -8.38 1.36 -2.26
CA ARG A 17 -9.01 1.87 -1.06
C ARG A 17 -8.08 2.88 -0.41
N CYS A 18 -8.64 3.96 0.08
CA CYS A 18 -7.93 4.94 0.86
C CYS A 18 -8.25 4.75 2.32
N ARG A 19 -7.22 4.79 3.16
CA ARG A 19 -7.42 5.06 4.58
C ARG A 19 -7.50 6.57 4.78
N SER A 20 -8.69 7.14 4.53
CA SER A 20 -9.05 8.49 4.95
C SER A 20 -9.61 8.46 6.37
N ASP A 21 -9.70 9.64 7.01
CA ASP A 21 -10.15 9.77 8.40
C ASP A 21 -11.43 8.98 8.66
N SER A 22 -11.38 8.12 9.68
CA SER A 22 -12.58 7.57 10.27
C SER A 22 -13.38 8.75 10.83
N PRO A 23 -14.69 8.86 10.55
CA PRO A 23 -15.53 9.90 11.12
C PRO A 23 -15.85 9.68 12.61
N GLU A 24 -15.24 8.69 13.27
CA GLU A 24 -15.50 8.43 14.69
C GLU A 24 -14.50 9.19 15.59
N PRO A 25 -15.00 9.95 16.58
CA PRO A 25 -14.16 10.75 17.45
C PRO A 25 -13.31 9.81 18.32
N ASP A 26 -12.00 10.06 18.32
CA ASP A 26 -11.06 9.55 19.30
C ASP A 26 -10.97 8.01 19.44
N VAL A 27 -10.93 7.28 18.30
CA VAL A 27 -10.43 5.91 18.34
C VAL A 27 -8.93 5.97 18.61
N SER A 28 -8.55 5.82 19.88
CA SER A 28 -7.17 5.63 20.32
C SER A 28 -6.52 4.57 19.43
N VAL A 29 -5.31 4.86 18.91
CA VAL A 29 -4.57 3.93 18.05
C VAL A 29 -4.48 2.58 18.78
N PRO A 30 -5.01 1.49 18.20
CA PRO A 30 -4.93 0.18 18.84
C PRO A 30 -3.47 -0.21 19.10
N GLU A 31 -3.21 -0.93 20.19
CA GLU A 31 -1.84 -1.27 20.63
C GLU A 31 -1.01 -1.97 19.55
N LEU A 32 -1.64 -2.84 18.76
CA LEU A 32 -0.98 -3.60 17.69
C LEU A 32 -1.04 -2.91 16.32
N ALA A 33 -1.61 -1.70 16.25
CA ALA A 33 -1.76 -0.99 14.99
C ALA A 33 -0.43 -0.43 14.50
N TYR A 34 -0.16 -0.62 13.22
CA TYR A 34 1.03 -0.11 12.56
C TYR A 34 0.79 1.32 12.06
N LYS A 35 1.42 2.31 12.71
CA LYS A 35 1.31 3.74 12.40
C LYS A 35 2.69 4.32 12.09
N VAL A 36 2.83 4.99 10.95
CA VAL A 36 4.10 5.59 10.51
C VAL A 36 3.89 6.99 9.92
N PRO A 37 4.86 7.91 10.02
CA PRO A 37 4.72 9.28 9.55
C PRO A 37 4.94 9.44 8.03
N PHE A 38 4.92 8.35 7.27
CA PHE A 38 5.15 8.34 5.82
C PHE A 38 4.00 7.63 5.10
N PRO A 39 3.63 8.07 3.89
CA PRO A 39 2.59 7.39 3.13
C PRO A 39 3.04 6.00 2.70
N ARG A 40 2.08 5.11 2.50
CA ARG A 40 2.33 3.70 2.21
C ARG A 40 1.30 3.14 1.23
N LEU A 41 1.74 2.25 0.36
CA LEU A 41 0.87 1.38 -0.41
C LEU A 41 0.98 -0.03 0.14
N GLU A 42 -0.15 -0.68 0.36
CA GLU A 42 -0.27 -2.10 0.64
C GLU A 42 -0.98 -2.77 -0.52
N ILE A 43 -0.40 -3.83 -1.07
CA ILE A 43 -0.94 -4.54 -2.23
C ILE A 43 -1.07 -6.01 -1.88
N VAL A 44 -2.26 -6.59 -2.06
CA VAL A 44 -2.44 -8.03 -1.89
C VAL A 44 -1.90 -8.75 -3.13
N LEU A 45 -0.90 -9.60 -2.92
CA LEU A 45 -0.24 -10.39 -3.96
C LEU A 45 -0.86 -11.79 -4.11
N ASP A 46 -1.42 -12.33 -3.03
CA ASP A 46 -2.11 -13.62 -3.00
C ASP A 46 -2.99 -13.72 -1.75
N GLY A 47 -4.05 -14.54 -1.83
CA GLY A 47 -5.02 -14.74 -0.75
C GLY A 47 -5.85 -13.49 -0.46
N GLU A 48 -6.23 -13.34 0.80
CA GLU A 48 -7.08 -12.25 1.28
C GLU A 48 -6.51 -11.66 2.57
N LEU A 49 -6.66 -10.35 2.72
CA LEU A 49 -6.24 -9.62 3.91
C LEU A 49 -7.41 -8.81 4.44
N LYS A 50 -7.78 -9.02 5.70
CA LYS A 50 -8.75 -8.14 6.35
C LYS A 50 -8.02 -6.99 7.04
N GLU A 51 -8.48 -5.77 6.85
CA GLU A 51 -7.89 -4.56 7.43
C GLU A 51 -8.84 -3.96 8.46
N ARG A 52 -8.43 -3.97 9.74
CA ARG A 52 -9.27 -3.43 10.81
C ARG A 52 -9.31 -1.90 10.73
N GLY A 53 -10.52 -1.35 10.78
CA GLY A 53 -10.78 0.09 10.76
C GLY A 53 -11.03 0.69 9.37
N LEU A 54 -11.06 -0.14 8.31
CA LEU A 54 -11.89 0.19 7.15
C LEU A 54 -13.36 -0.12 7.47
N PRO A 55 -14.33 0.56 6.81
CA PRO A 55 -15.74 0.18 6.91
C PRO A 55 -15.94 -1.30 6.62
N LEU A 56 -16.91 -1.96 7.28
CA LEU A 56 -17.12 -3.40 7.16
C LEU A 56 -17.26 -3.87 5.70
N SER A 57 -17.98 -3.10 4.88
CA SER A 57 -18.17 -3.33 3.44
C SER A 57 -16.86 -3.32 2.62
N ASP A 58 -15.79 -2.74 3.16
CA ASP A 58 -14.50 -2.54 2.49
C ASP A 58 -13.32 -3.05 3.34
N SER A 59 -13.60 -3.86 4.36
CA SER A 59 -12.58 -4.38 5.27
C SER A 59 -11.74 -5.51 4.67
N GLN A 60 -12.25 -6.23 3.67
CA GLN A 60 -11.56 -7.38 3.06
C GLN A 60 -10.90 -7.01 1.74
N LEU A 61 -9.57 -7.03 1.70
CA LEU A 61 -8.73 -6.79 0.53
C LEU A 61 -8.39 -8.12 -0.15
N THR A 62 -8.52 -8.19 -1.46
CA THR A 62 -8.23 -9.38 -2.27
C THR A 62 -7.15 -9.10 -3.32
N LEU A 63 -6.73 -10.13 -4.06
CA LEU A 63 -5.70 -10.05 -5.10
C LEU A 63 -5.75 -8.77 -5.94
N SER A 64 -4.59 -8.13 -6.08
CA SER A 64 -4.39 -6.88 -6.84
C SER A 64 -5.18 -5.67 -6.34
N GLN A 65 -5.85 -5.76 -5.19
CA GLN A 65 -6.36 -4.58 -4.51
C GLN A 65 -5.24 -3.86 -3.77
N VAL A 66 -5.35 -2.54 -3.76
CA VAL A 66 -4.36 -1.66 -3.15
C VAL A 66 -5.02 -0.85 -2.04
N LEU A 67 -4.41 -0.85 -0.87
CA LEU A 67 -4.74 0.07 0.21
C LEU A 67 -3.66 1.17 0.25
N TYR A 68 -4.07 2.40 -0.03
CA TYR A 68 -3.24 3.56 0.21
C TYR A 68 -3.47 4.11 1.62
N VAL A 69 -2.40 4.19 2.38
CA VAL A 69 -2.38 4.68 3.77
C VAL A 69 -1.68 6.02 3.77
N GLN A 70 -2.42 7.09 4.09
CA GLN A 70 -1.85 8.41 4.22
C GLN A 70 -0.87 8.49 5.38
N ALA A 71 0.08 9.42 5.31
CA ALA A 71 1.06 9.64 6.37
C ALA A 71 0.37 9.89 7.72
N GLY A 72 0.84 9.21 8.78
CA GLY A 72 0.29 9.34 10.12
C GLY A 72 -1.01 8.56 10.35
N LYS A 73 -1.57 7.87 9.35
CA LYS A 73 -2.67 6.93 9.56
C LYS A 73 -2.13 5.56 9.98
N TRP A 74 -2.97 4.79 10.65
CA TRP A 74 -2.64 3.45 11.14
C TRP A 74 -3.36 2.37 10.34
N THR A 75 -2.78 1.18 10.34
CA THR A 75 -3.40 -0.05 9.82
C THR A 75 -3.29 -1.17 10.83
N LEU A 76 -4.21 -2.12 10.79
CA LEU A 76 -4.17 -3.30 11.63
C LEU A 76 -4.62 -4.51 10.79
N PRO A 77 -3.66 -5.14 10.07
CA PRO A 77 -3.93 -6.30 9.23
C PRO A 77 -4.32 -7.51 10.08
N GLU A 78 -5.38 -8.19 9.66
CA GLU A 78 -5.88 -9.46 10.18
C GLU A 78 -5.75 -10.53 9.09
N TRP A 79 -4.88 -11.50 9.35
CA TRP A 79 -4.67 -12.65 8.48
C TRP A 79 -5.73 -13.72 8.78
N THR A 80 -6.70 -13.89 7.89
CA THR A 80 -7.77 -14.90 8.03
C THR A 80 -7.40 -16.26 7.43
N GLY A 81 -6.37 -16.29 6.59
CA GLY A 81 -5.82 -17.47 5.95
C GLY A 81 -4.48 -17.16 5.29
N PRO A 82 -3.82 -18.14 4.65
CA PRO A 82 -2.56 -17.92 3.95
C PRO A 82 -2.71 -16.80 2.91
N ALA A 83 -1.82 -15.80 2.98
CA ALA A 83 -1.87 -14.64 2.11
C ALA A 83 -0.49 -13.99 2.02
N SER A 84 -0.29 -13.18 0.98
CA SER A 84 0.92 -12.37 0.86
C SER A 84 0.63 -10.96 0.39
N THR A 85 1.38 -10.00 0.94
CA THR A 85 1.25 -8.57 0.63
C THR A 85 2.60 -7.96 0.28
N LEU A 86 2.54 -6.88 -0.51
CA LEU A 86 3.64 -5.98 -0.76
C LEU A 86 3.32 -4.61 -0.16
N SER A 87 4.11 -4.21 0.83
CA SER A 87 4.15 -2.87 1.39
C SER A 87 5.23 -2.04 0.69
N ILE A 88 4.88 -0.85 0.20
CA ILE A 88 5.81 0.17 -0.28
C ILE A 88 5.69 1.41 0.59
N LEU A 89 6.73 1.72 1.35
CA LEU A 89 6.83 2.86 2.25
C LEU A 89 7.62 4.01 1.59
N PHE A 90 7.00 5.18 1.50
CA PHE A 90 7.55 6.35 0.82
C PHE A 90 8.26 7.29 1.80
N GLY A 91 9.43 6.88 2.28
CA GLY A 91 10.27 7.70 3.16
C GLY A 91 10.82 8.95 2.47
N ARG A 92 11.39 9.88 3.26
CA ARG A 92 11.98 11.13 2.74
C ARG A 92 13.13 10.90 1.76
N GLN A 93 14.01 9.95 2.08
CA GLN A 93 15.25 9.69 1.33
C GLN A 93 15.33 8.26 0.76
N LYS A 94 14.39 7.38 1.13
CA LYS A 94 14.40 5.97 0.73
C LYS A 94 13.00 5.49 0.43
N LEU A 95 12.86 4.58 -0.53
CA LEU A 95 11.69 3.73 -0.67
C LEU A 95 11.96 2.41 0.03
N GLY A 96 11.04 2.02 0.92
CA GLY A 96 11.10 0.74 1.62
C GLY A 96 10.10 -0.24 1.03
N PHE A 97 10.58 -1.39 0.57
CA PHE A 97 9.78 -2.50 0.09
C PHE A 97 9.76 -3.58 1.15
N CYS A 98 8.59 -4.12 1.44
CA CYS A 98 8.42 -5.18 2.41
C CYS A 98 7.40 -6.17 1.86
N ILE A 99 7.82 -7.40 1.59
CA ILE A 99 6.92 -8.50 1.28
C ILE A 99 6.63 -9.22 2.59
N GLN A 100 5.35 -9.42 2.88
CA GLN A 100 4.90 -10.21 4.02
C GLN A 100 4.15 -11.42 3.49
N ARG A 101 4.43 -12.60 4.05
CA ARG A 101 3.73 -13.85 3.71
C ARG A 101 3.32 -14.56 4.99
N TRP A 102 2.02 -14.71 5.17
CA TRP A 102 1.44 -15.53 6.22
C TRP A 102 1.17 -16.92 5.64
N ASP A 103 1.72 -17.96 6.27
CA ASP A 103 1.54 -19.35 5.84
C ASP A 103 0.45 -20.10 6.64
N GLY A 104 -0.28 -19.40 7.51
CA GLY A 104 -1.23 -20.00 8.45
C GLY A 104 -0.64 -20.26 9.84
N LYS A 105 0.68 -20.20 10.00
CA LYS A 105 1.39 -20.46 11.26
C LYS A 105 2.34 -19.33 11.65
N GLN A 106 3.09 -18.80 10.68
CA GLN A 106 4.13 -17.81 10.88
C GLN A 106 4.09 -16.74 9.79
N LEU A 107 4.45 -15.52 10.19
CA LEU A 107 4.64 -14.39 9.29
C LEU A 107 6.09 -14.33 8.83
N HIS A 108 6.33 -14.58 7.55
CA HIS A 108 7.61 -14.38 6.88
C HIS A 108 7.68 -12.97 6.32
N THR A 109 8.85 -12.33 6.42
CA THR A 109 9.01 -10.94 5.98
C THR A 109 10.35 -10.73 5.27
N GLU A 110 10.29 -10.16 4.07
CA GLU A 110 11.46 -9.79 3.26
C GLU A 110 11.47 -8.29 3.02
N LYS A 111 12.58 -7.61 3.38
CA LYS A 111 12.69 -6.15 3.29
C LYS A 111 13.82 -5.74 2.36
N GLN A 112 13.55 -4.75 1.52
CA GLN A 112 14.54 -4.13 0.65
C GLN A 112 14.36 -2.61 0.69
N ASN A 113 15.45 -1.86 0.71
CA ASN A 113 15.40 -0.41 0.63
C ASN A 113 16.21 0.08 -0.57
N VAL A 114 15.71 1.11 -1.24
CA VAL A 114 16.45 1.82 -2.31
C VAL A 114 16.46 3.31 -2.02
N ALA A 115 17.48 4.00 -2.53
CA ALA A 115 17.55 5.45 -2.43
C ALA A 115 16.40 6.08 -3.23
N ARG A 116 15.72 7.05 -2.62
CA ARG A 116 14.70 7.85 -3.30
C ARG A 116 15.40 8.96 -4.06
N LEU A 117 15.49 8.80 -5.38
CA LEU A 117 16.21 9.74 -6.24
C LEU A 117 15.42 11.06 -6.37
N GLY A 118 15.68 12.04 -5.50
CA GLY A 118 15.19 13.43 -5.56
C GLY A 118 13.65 13.62 -5.55
N PRO A 119 13.16 14.86 -5.47
CA PRO A 119 11.73 15.16 -5.60
C PRO A 119 11.29 15.03 -7.07
N ARG A 120 11.12 13.77 -7.51
CA ARG A 120 10.58 13.40 -8.82
C ARG A 120 9.04 13.34 -8.80
N VAL A 121 8.47 13.01 -9.95
CA VAL A 121 7.05 12.69 -10.23
C VAL A 121 6.35 11.93 -9.08
N GLY A 122 7.04 10.99 -8.42
CA GLY A 122 6.48 10.24 -7.28
C GLY A 122 5.93 11.09 -6.14
N SER A 123 6.53 12.23 -5.81
CA SER A 123 6.00 13.11 -4.75
C SER A 123 4.66 13.74 -5.15
N TYR A 124 4.51 14.15 -6.41
CA TYR A 124 3.26 14.71 -6.93
C TYR A 124 2.18 13.65 -7.11
N LEU A 125 2.56 12.41 -7.46
CA LEU A 125 1.61 11.28 -7.49
C LEU A 125 1.07 10.97 -6.09
N LEU A 126 1.90 11.05 -5.04
CA LEU A 126 1.43 10.90 -3.66
C LEU A 126 0.50 12.03 -3.22
N LEU A 127 0.77 13.28 -3.65
CA LEU A 127 -0.13 14.40 -3.43
C LEU A 127 -1.47 14.17 -4.14
N ALA A 128 -1.45 13.72 -5.40
CA ALA A 128 -2.66 13.39 -6.14
C ALA A 128 -3.46 12.27 -5.45
N LEU A 129 -2.80 11.23 -4.92
CA LEU A 129 -3.48 10.18 -4.15
C LEU A 129 -4.16 10.73 -2.89
N ASN A 130 -3.55 11.71 -2.20
CA ASN A 130 -4.19 12.32 -1.04
C ASN A 130 -5.51 13.00 -1.42
N GLU A 131 -5.54 13.73 -2.54
CA GLU A 131 -6.76 14.39 -3.04
C GLU A 131 -7.80 13.37 -3.51
N ILE A 132 -7.38 12.32 -4.22
CA ILE A 132 -8.26 11.23 -4.66
C ILE A 132 -8.91 10.53 -3.46
N CYS A 133 -8.24 10.45 -2.30
CA CYS A 133 -8.85 9.90 -1.10
C CYS A 133 -9.99 10.74 -0.53
N LEU A 134 -9.98 12.05 -0.79
CA LEU A 134 -11.06 12.95 -0.37
C LEU A 134 -12.24 12.87 -1.33
N GLN A 135 -11.98 12.73 -2.62
CA GLN A 135 -12.97 12.61 -3.69
C GLN A 135 -12.61 11.42 -4.60
N PRO A 136 -13.05 10.20 -4.25
CA PRO A 136 -12.63 8.99 -4.95
C PRO A 136 -13.14 8.95 -6.39
N ASP A 137 -12.21 9.02 -7.35
CA ASP A 137 -12.44 8.63 -8.74
C ASP A 137 -11.69 7.32 -9.03
N PRO A 138 -12.39 6.19 -9.24
CA PRO A 138 -11.75 4.88 -9.38
C PRO A 138 -10.77 4.79 -10.55
N VAL A 139 -11.04 5.47 -11.67
CA VAL A 139 -10.19 5.42 -12.86
C VAL A 139 -8.90 6.18 -12.63
N THR A 140 -9.00 7.43 -12.15
CA THR A 140 -7.85 8.29 -11.84
C THR A 140 -7.00 7.65 -10.73
N ALA A 141 -7.63 7.10 -9.69
CA ALA A 141 -6.92 6.36 -8.65
C ALA A 141 -6.04 5.26 -9.26
N ARG A 142 -6.63 4.42 -10.13
CA ARG A 142 -5.91 3.30 -10.77
C ARG A 142 -4.73 3.80 -11.59
N LEU A 143 -4.93 4.81 -12.43
CA LEU A 143 -3.86 5.39 -13.25
C LEU A 143 -2.73 5.98 -12.40
N VAL A 144 -3.07 6.72 -11.33
CA VAL A 144 -2.08 7.34 -10.45
C VAL A 144 -1.29 6.27 -9.67
N VAL A 145 -1.93 5.23 -9.16
CA VAL A 145 -1.22 4.12 -8.51
C VAL A 145 -0.35 3.37 -9.51
N SER A 146 -0.84 3.05 -10.71
CA SER A 146 -0.03 2.41 -11.75
C SER A 146 1.21 3.24 -12.11
N ALA A 147 1.06 4.56 -12.26
CA ALA A 147 2.18 5.47 -12.49
C ALA A 147 3.17 5.47 -11.30
N LEU A 148 2.66 5.44 -10.07
CA LEU A 148 3.48 5.42 -8.86
C LEU A 148 4.25 4.10 -8.71
N LEU A 149 3.65 2.96 -9.07
CA LEU A 149 4.32 1.67 -9.08
C LEU A 149 5.40 1.61 -10.16
N ASN A 150 5.13 2.13 -11.36
CA ASN A 150 6.15 2.22 -12.41
C ASN A 150 7.34 3.06 -11.94
N HIS A 151 7.06 4.18 -11.28
CA HIS A 151 8.11 5.02 -10.69
C HIS A 151 8.93 4.29 -9.60
N CYS A 152 8.28 3.47 -8.77
CA CYS A 152 8.98 2.64 -7.78
C CYS A 152 9.87 1.58 -8.44
N LEU A 153 9.40 0.99 -9.54
CA LEU A 153 10.12 -0.02 -10.29
C LEU A 153 11.40 0.53 -10.92
N GLU A 154 11.35 1.73 -11.52
CA GLU A 154 12.54 2.40 -12.05
C GLU A 154 13.63 2.58 -10.98
N GLN A 155 13.24 2.92 -9.76
CA GLN A 155 14.18 3.07 -8.64
C GLN A 155 14.71 1.74 -8.11
N LEU A 156 13.93 0.65 -8.25
CA LEU A 156 14.33 -0.70 -7.85
C LEU A 156 15.35 -1.33 -8.80
N VAL A 157 15.20 -1.10 -10.10
CA VAL A 157 16.06 -1.69 -11.13
C VAL A 157 17.34 -0.87 -11.34
N GLY A 158 17.30 0.43 -11.02
CA GLY A 158 18.33 1.38 -11.44
C GLY A 158 18.15 1.75 -12.94
N PRO A 159 18.74 2.86 -13.39
CA PRO A 159 18.86 3.15 -14.82
C PRO A 159 19.68 2.08 -15.55
#